data_AF-A0A1D9Q2I8-F1
#
_entry.id   AF-A0A1D9Q2I8-F1
#
_cell.length_a   1.000
_cell.length_b   1.000
_cell.length_c   1.000
_cell.angle_alpha   90.00
_cell.angle_beta   90.00
_cell.angle_gamma   90.00
#
_symmetry.space_group_name_H-M   'P 1'
#
loop_
_entity.id
_entity.type
_entity.pdbx_description
1 polymer ?
#
loop_
_entity_poly.entity_id
_entity_poly.type
_entity_poly.pdbx_seq_one_letter_code
_entity_poly.pdbx_strand_id
1 'polypeptide(L)'
;MMLYKRYTNVFVGVFLSTTLYFLWFSGILTGSLFASSNAPPVERPVGPIYKDLSSVRKRPPINDNFPLAGLSARRGDLPAIPSWNRPPSPHVNESTPLFIGFTRNWRLLQQVVLSYITSGWPPEDIYVVDNTGTMRSNYPPGQLTLQNPFYLNMQRLTEVFGVNAIYTPTLFTFAQLQNFYLFTAVERGWDYYWWSHMDIVALTEEKYEETPFKSLYMRAVDKLREVSSPDYLRDPETGEKPEWAIQFFSYDWLALNNVKTFMKHGAYDPFISYYKADCDLIERFRMSGIRMPIADAGRIIDVGDSIDLNLFFRRKIDPANPPKSLAELARLPEDDRGGKGFDYLLEVLAIETDNKLHGEEVRNSWQYKQQGGQGEPFYRDPEGFEAGLQIAIEAGVQTYQEKWGHKECGLVDSGLKLTDAWKVEHDWVET
;
A
#
# COMPACT_ATOMS: atom_id res chain seq x y z
N MET A 1 40.19 -0.57 32.36
CA MET A 1 39.88 0.87 32.37
C MET A 1 39.71 1.28 30.90
N MET A 2 38.55 1.41 30.27
CA MET A 2 37.15 1.48 30.67
C MET A 2 36.32 0.61 29.70
N LEU A 3 35.49 -0.29 30.26
CA LEU A 3 34.24 -0.75 29.67
C LEU A 3 33.14 0.06 30.35
N TYR A 4 32.29 0.78 29.61
CA TYR A 4 30.85 1.04 29.87
C TYR A 4 30.38 2.24 29.03
N LYS A 5 29.46 2.01 28.09
CA LYS A 5 28.33 2.87 27.67
C LYS A 5 27.86 2.54 26.24
N ARG A 6 27.09 1.45 26.15
CA ARG A 6 25.98 1.29 25.22
C ARG A 6 24.72 1.03 26.07
N TYR A 7 23.55 1.27 25.49
CA TYR A 7 22.20 1.03 26.04
C TYR A 7 21.60 2.14 26.91
N THR A 8 20.97 3.15 26.29
CA THR A 8 19.89 3.91 26.97
C THR A 8 18.85 4.57 26.05
N ASN A 9 18.97 4.56 24.71
CA ASN A 9 18.06 5.34 23.86
C ASN A 9 17.15 4.55 22.90
N VAL A 10 17.00 3.22 23.07
CA VAL A 10 16.12 2.41 22.19
C VAL A 10 14.76 2.08 22.85
N PHE A 11 14.60 2.33 24.15
CA PHE A 11 13.39 1.90 24.90
C PHE A 11 12.27 2.95 25.04
N VAL A 12 12.48 4.20 24.61
CA VAL A 12 11.47 5.28 24.78
C VAL A 12 10.60 5.48 23.53
N GLY A 13 11.05 5.05 22.35
CA GLY A 13 10.31 5.22 21.08
C GLY A 13 9.18 4.21 20.83
N VAL A 14 9.19 3.06 21.51
CA VAL A 14 8.20 1.98 21.31
C VAL A 14 6.96 2.13 22.21
N PHE A 15 7.05 2.90 23.29
CA PHE A 15 5.94 3.09 24.24
C PHE A 15 5.01 4.27 23.88
N LEU A 16 5.46 5.20 23.03
CA LEU A 16 4.66 6.37 22.63
C LEU A 16 3.80 6.11 21.38
N SER A 17 4.13 5.14 20.52
CA SER A 17 3.29 4.80 19.36
C SER A 17 2.09 3.92 19.71
N THR A 18 2.16 3.13 20.80
CA THR A 18 1.02 2.36 21.31
C THR A 18 -0.01 3.22 22.04
N THR A 19 0.39 4.34 22.63
CA THR A 19 -0.51 5.17 23.45
C THR A 19 -1.33 6.17 22.62
N LEU A 20 -0.83 6.61 21.47
CA LEU A 20 -1.59 7.45 20.52
C LEU A 20 -2.65 6.66 19.72
N TYR A 21 -2.56 5.34 19.69
CA TYR A 21 -3.57 4.45 19.11
C TYR A 21 -4.84 4.38 19.97
N PHE A 22 -4.72 4.57 21.30
CA PHE A 22 -5.85 4.46 22.24
C PHE A 22 -6.82 5.65 22.21
N LEU A 23 -6.41 6.82 21.74
CA LEU A 23 -7.26 8.02 21.76
C LEU A 23 -8.09 8.22 20.47
N TRP A 24 -7.86 7.40 19.43
CA TRP A 24 -8.66 7.42 18.20
C TRP A 24 -9.84 6.44 18.24
N PHE A 25 -9.83 5.48 19.18
CA PHE A 25 -10.86 4.43 19.31
C PHE A 25 -11.96 4.75 20.33
N SER A 26 -11.95 5.91 21.00
CA SER A 26 -13.11 6.38 21.75
C SER A 26 -14.15 6.94 20.77
N GLY A 27 -14.85 6.04 20.10
CA GLY A 27 -16.10 6.34 19.44
C GLY A 27 -17.03 6.98 20.46
N ILE A 28 -17.18 8.30 20.39
CA ILE A 28 -18.28 8.97 21.04
C ILE A 28 -19.51 8.54 20.25
N LEU A 29 -20.13 7.45 20.74
CA LEU A 29 -21.51 7.12 20.46
C LEU A 29 -22.34 8.38 20.75
N THR A 30 -22.82 9.05 19.72
CA THR A 30 -24.07 9.81 19.85
C THR A 30 -25.20 8.78 19.88
N GLY A 31 -25.34 8.10 21.02
CA GLY A 31 -26.53 7.36 21.37
C GLY A 31 -27.69 8.36 21.41
N SER A 32 -28.42 8.43 20.31
CA SER A 32 -29.64 9.23 20.24
C SER A 32 -30.69 8.51 21.09
N LEU A 33 -30.85 8.96 22.32
CA LEU A 33 -32.03 8.70 23.12
C LEU A 33 -33.24 9.15 22.28
N PHE A 34 -33.98 8.19 21.73
CA PHE A 34 -35.31 8.42 21.17
C PHE A 34 -36.26 8.76 22.32
N ALA A 35 -36.17 9.99 22.82
CA ALA A 35 -37.28 10.61 23.50
C ALA A 35 -38.39 10.76 22.44
N SER A 36 -39.51 10.07 22.65
CA SER A 36 -40.75 10.30 21.89
C SER A 36 -41.16 11.77 22.08
N SER A 37 -40.71 12.63 21.18
CA SER A 37 -41.12 14.02 21.14
C SER A 37 -42.57 14.03 20.66
N ASN A 38 -43.50 14.46 21.53
CA ASN A 38 -44.90 14.74 21.19
C ASN A 38 -45.05 16.01 20.34
N ALA A 39 -44.01 16.43 19.60
CA ALA A 39 -44.12 17.51 18.65
C ALA A 39 -44.94 17.02 17.43
N PRO A 40 -45.88 17.83 16.90
CA PRO A 40 -46.56 17.49 15.66
C PRO A 40 -45.51 17.26 14.56
N PRO A 41 -45.67 16.23 13.71
CA PRO A 41 -44.71 15.95 12.66
C PRO A 41 -44.55 17.20 11.81
N VAL A 42 -43.34 17.75 11.76
CA VAL A 42 -43.01 18.85 10.87
C VAL A 42 -43.27 18.34 9.46
N GLU A 43 -44.25 18.94 8.77
CA GLU A 43 -44.60 18.58 7.40
C GLU A 43 -43.36 18.74 6.53
N ARG A 44 -42.78 17.62 6.11
CA ARG A 44 -41.61 17.62 5.25
C ARG A 44 -42.02 18.23 3.91
N PRO A 45 -41.29 19.24 3.38
CA PRO A 45 -41.59 19.80 2.07
C PRO A 45 -41.66 18.68 1.01
N VAL A 46 -42.59 18.82 0.07
CA VAL A 46 -42.75 17.87 -1.03
C VAL A 46 -41.48 17.90 -1.89
N GLY A 47 -40.74 16.80 -1.92
CA GLY A 47 -39.52 16.63 -2.71
C GLY A 47 -38.31 16.19 -1.89
N PRO A 48 -37.16 15.95 -2.55
CA PRO A 48 -35.92 15.62 -1.86
C PRO A 48 -35.41 16.82 -1.05
N ILE A 49 -34.96 16.56 0.18
CA ILE A 49 -34.15 17.50 0.95
C ILE A 49 -32.69 17.11 0.74
N TYR A 50 -31.95 17.97 0.05
CA TYR A 50 -30.53 17.76 -0.22
C TYR A 50 -29.68 18.05 1.03
N LYS A 51 -28.55 17.35 1.15
CA LYS A 51 -27.54 17.66 2.16
C LYS A 51 -26.97 19.05 1.91
N ASP A 52 -26.61 19.76 2.98
CA ASP A 52 -25.82 20.97 2.87
C ASP A 52 -24.37 20.58 2.51
N LEU A 53 -23.94 20.97 1.32
CA LEU A 53 -22.59 20.70 0.80
C LEU A 53 -21.64 21.90 0.97
N SER A 54 -22.04 22.93 1.74
CA SER A 54 -21.20 24.13 1.94
C SER A 54 -19.95 23.87 2.77
N SER A 55 -19.97 22.83 3.64
CA SER A 55 -18.83 22.40 4.45
C SER A 55 -17.81 21.54 3.68
N VAL A 56 -18.16 21.10 2.47
CA VAL A 56 -17.31 20.27 1.61
C VAL A 56 -16.12 21.07 1.14
N ARG A 57 -14.92 20.61 1.51
CA ARG A 57 -13.67 21.24 1.07
C ARG A 57 -13.47 20.99 -0.42
N LYS A 58 -13.64 22.05 -1.22
CA LYS A 58 -13.28 22.07 -2.63
C LYS A 58 -11.75 22.08 -2.79
N ARG A 59 -11.24 21.13 -3.57
CA ARG A 59 -9.80 21.01 -3.86
C ARG A 59 -9.48 21.58 -5.24
N PRO A 60 -8.30 22.20 -5.42
CA PRO A 60 -7.87 22.64 -6.74
C PRO A 60 -7.64 21.43 -7.66
N PRO A 61 -7.77 21.59 -8.99
CA PRO A 61 -7.38 20.57 -9.94
C PRO A 61 -5.94 20.10 -9.75
N ILE A 62 -5.69 18.81 -9.92
CA ILE A 62 -4.34 18.26 -9.82
C ILE A 62 -3.61 18.36 -11.16
N ASN A 63 -2.28 18.46 -11.10
CA ASN A 63 -1.39 18.31 -12.24
C ASN A 63 -0.76 16.92 -12.26
N ASP A 64 -0.35 16.47 -13.45
CA ASP A 64 0.46 15.26 -13.60
C ASP A 64 1.82 15.46 -12.90
N ASN A 65 2.23 14.53 -12.03
CA ASN A 65 3.50 14.59 -11.31
C ASN A 65 4.68 14.04 -12.14
N PHE A 66 4.44 13.59 -13.37
CA PHE A 66 5.51 13.20 -14.28
C PHE A 66 5.27 13.71 -15.72
N PRO A 67 5.25 15.04 -15.92
CA PRO A 67 4.91 15.63 -17.22
C PRO A 67 5.91 15.29 -18.33
N LEU A 68 7.16 14.93 -18.00
CA LEU A 68 8.16 14.50 -18.99
C LEU A 68 7.76 13.19 -19.67
N ALA A 69 7.04 12.30 -18.98
CA ALA A 69 6.47 11.07 -19.53
C ALA A 69 5.08 11.33 -20.15
N GLY A 70 4.99 12.35 -21.01
CA GLY A 70 3.77 12.70 -21.75
C GLY A 70 3.33 11.64 -22.76
N LEU A 71 2.26 11.94 -23.49
CA LEU A 71 1.61 11.01 -24.44
C LEU A 71 2.50 10.47 -25.56
N SER A 72 3.61 11.15 -25.87
CA SER A 72 4.56 10.72 -26.90
C SER A 72 5.65 9.77 -26.40
N ALA A 73 5.79 9.60 -25.09
CA ALA A 73 6.79 8.73 -24.51
C ALA A 73 6.47 7.25 -24.81
N ARG A 74 7.52 6.44 -24.94
CA ARG A 74 7.47 5.00 -25.20
C ARG A 74 8.48 4.27 -24.32
N ARG A 75 8.37 2.94 -24.31
CA ARG A 75 9.32 2.06 -23.64
C ARG A 75 10.71 2.31 -24.20
N GLY A 76 11.66 2.57 -23.31
CA GLY A 76 13.04 2.92 -23.67
C GLY A 76 13.32 4.43 -23.74
N ASP A 77 12.30 5.29 -23.71
CA ASP A 77 12.51 6.74 -23.62
C ASP A 77 12.85 7.20 -22.20
N LEU A 78 12.49 6.42 -21.18
CA LEU A 78 12.87 6.70 -19.79
C LEU A 78 14.40 6.70 -19.64
N PRO A 79 14.96 7.59 -18.80
CA PRO A 79 16.36 7.51 -18.42
C PRO A 79 16.71 6.13 -17.87
N ALA A 80 17.94 5.68 -18.12
CA ALA A 80 18.43 4.46 -17.50
C ALA A 80 18.35 4.59 -15.97
N ILE A 81 17.86 3.54 -15.31
CA ILE A 81 17.87 3.44 -13.85
C ILE A 81 19.31 3.48 -13.32
N PRO A 82 19.50 3.82 -12.03
CA PRO A 82 20.83 3.95 -11.44
C PRO A 82 21.64 2.69 -11.62
N SER A 83 22.91 2.84 -12.03
CA SER A 83 23.77 1.70 -12.40
C SER A 83 23.92 0.66 -11.29
N TRP A 84 23.92 1.09 -10.02
CA TRP A 84 23.98 0.22 -8.84
C TRP A 84 22.67 -0.53 -8.54
N ASN A 85 21.55 -0.12 -9.14
CA ASN A 85 20.25 -0.78 -8.97
C ASN A 85 19.91 -1.75 -10.11
N ARG A 86 20.72 -1.83 -11.17
CA ARG A 86 20.41 -2.66 -12.34
C ARG A 86 20.21 -4.13 -11.93
N PRO A 87 19.08 -4.77 -12.27
CA PRO A 87 18.89 -6.18 -11.98
C PRO A 87 19.92 -7.05 -12.72
N PRO A 88 20.16 -8.29 -12.26
CA PRO A 88 20.98 -9.24 -12.99
C PRO A 88 20.52 -9.41 -14.45
N SER A 89 21.49 -9.60 -15.34
CA SER A 89 21.26 -9.92 -16.76
C SER A 89 22.13 -11.12 -17.15
N PRO A 90 21.53 -12.26 -17.57
CA PRO A 90 20.10 -12.51 -17.73
C PRO A 90 19.31 -12.39 -16.42
N HIS A 91 18.00 -12.21 -16.53
CA HIS A 91 17.09 -12.16 -15.39
C HIS A 91 17.24 -13.43 -14.52
N VAL A 92 16.82 -13.34 -13.26
CA VAL A 92 16.90 -14.46 -12.31
C VAL A 92 15.94 -15.59 -12.74
N ASN A 93 16.16 -16.82 -12.27
CA ASN A 93 15.31 -17.95 -12.65
C ASN A 93 13.97 -17.94 -11.89
N GLU A 94 13.96 -17.32 -10.72
CA GLU A 94 12.79 -17.15 -9.88
C GLU A 94 11.78 -16.19 -10.52
N SER A 95 10.47 -16.49 -10.45
CA SER A 95 9.45 -15.50 -10.79
C SER A 95 9.37 -14.47 -9.69
N THR A 96 9.36 -13.16 -9.99
CA THR A 96 9.30 -12.13 -8.94
C THR A 96 8.04 -11.25 -8.97
N PRO A 97 6.83 -11.83 -9.05
CA PRO A 97 5.62 -11.06 -9.27
C PRO A 97 5.32 -10.12 -8.10
N LEU A 98 5.20 -8.82 -8.40
CA LEU A 98 4.83 -7.77 -7.44
C LEU A 98 3.48 -7.18 -7.81
N PHE A 99 2.46 -7.41 -6.98
CA PHE A 99 1.16 -6.77 -7.11
C PHE A 99 1.13 -5.39 -6.46
N ILE A 100 0.56 -4.41 -7.17
CA ILE A 100 0.25 -3.08 -6.65
C ILE A 100 -1.22 -2.77 -6.96
N GLY A 101 -2.04 -2.66 -5.93
CA GLY A 101 -3.47 -2.37 -6.05
C GLY A 101 -3.75 -0.90 -6.21
N PHE A 102 -4.57 -0.53 -7.19
CA PHE A 102 -4.95 0.85 -7.41
C PHE A 102 -6.46 1.06 -7.28
N THR A 103 -6.86 2.02 -6.45
CA THR A 103 -8.26 2.47 -6.39
C THR A 103 -8.40 3.95 -6.77
N ARG A 104 -7.52 4.82 -6.26
CA ARG A 104 -7.58 6.28 -6.46
C ARG A 104 -6.22 6.93 -6.21
N ASN A 105 -6.03 8.15 -6.73
CA ASN A 105 -4.77 8.91 -6.68
C ASN A 105 -3.69 8.43 -7.66
N TRP A 106 -3.85 8.83 -8.91
CA TRP A 106 -2.93 8.49 -10.00
C TRP A 106 -1.47 8.87 -9.71
N ARG A 107 -1.24 10.00 -9.02
CA ARG A 107 0.12 10.52 -8.78
C ARG A 107 0.94 9.58 -7.89
N LEU A 108 0.32 9.02 -6.86
CA LEU A 108 0.95 8.04 -5.98
C LEU A 108 1.18 6.70 -6.68
N LEU A 109 0.25 6.25 -7.53
CA LEU A 109 0.46 5.02 -8.30
C LEU A 109 1.70 5.12 -9.22
N GLN A 110 1.84 6.22 -9.95
CA GLN A 110 3.03 6.42 -10.79
C GLN A 110 4.31 6.40 -9.96
N GLN A 111 4.26 7.04 -8.79
CA GLN A 111 5.38 7.14 -7.89
C GLN A 111 5.83 5.77 -7.38
N VAL A 112 4.93 4.95 -6.87
CA VAL A 112 5.29 3.64 -6.32
C VAL A 112 5.83 2.73 -7.41
N VAL A 113 5.17 2.69 -8.59
CA VAL A 113 5.63 1.86 -9.73
C VAL A 113 7.02 2.28 -10.15
N LEU A 114 7.26 3.57 -10.35
CA LEU A 114 8.57 4.04 -10.78
C LEU A 114 9.64 3.83 -9.71
N SER A 115 9.29 3.99 -8.43
CA SER A 115 10.23 3.74 -7.32
C SER A 115 10.75 2.30 -7.31
N TYR A 116 9.86 1.31 -7.51
CA TYR A 116 10.25 -0.10 -7.65
C TYR A 116 11.15 -0.34 -8.85
N ILE A 117 10.79 0.20 -10.02
CA ILE A 117 11.59 0.08 -11.24
C ILE A 117 13.00 0.65 -11.02
N THR A 118 13.10 1.86 -10.46
CA THR A 118 14.40 2.51 -10.22
C THR A 118 15.21 1.86 -9.10
N SER A 119 14.55 1.12 -8.20
CA SER A 119 15.17 0.29 -7.16
C SER A 119 15.53 -1.12 -7.66
N GLY A 120 15.38 -1.37 -8.96
CA GLY A 120 15.87 -2.54 -9.65
C GLY A 120 14.85 -3.62 -9.93
N TRP A 121 13.58 -3.44 -9.53
CA TRP A 121 12.54 -4.42 -9.82
C TRP A 121 12.23 -4.42 -11.32
N PRO A 122 12.32 -5.57 -12.01
CA PRO A 122 12.05 -5.63 -13.45
C PRO A 122 10.60 -5.24 -13.75
N PRO A 123 10.35 -4.30 -14.70
CA PRO A 123 8.99 -3.87 -15.00
C PRO A 123 8.05 -5.03 -15.39
N GLU A 124 8.56 -6.00 -16.14
CA GLU A 124 7.84 -7.21 -16.56
C GLU A 124 7.34 -8.09 -15.41
N ASP A 125 7.84 -7.88 -14.19
CA ASP A 125 7.42 -8.60 -12.98
C ASP A 125 6.48 -7.77 -12.10
N ILE A 126 6.20 -6.51 -12.44
CA ILE A 126 5.26 -5.65 -11.72
C ILE A 126 3.87 -5.77 -12.35
N TYR A 127 2.86 -5.99 -11.51
CA TYR A 127 1.46 -6.16 -11.88
C TYR A 127 0.61 -5.11 -11.16
N VAL A 128 0.25 -4.05 -11.88
CA VAL A 128 -0.70 -3.05 -11.38
C VAL A 128 -2.11 -3.57 -11.55
N VAL A 129 -2.88 -3.61 -10.46
CA VAL A 129 -4.28 -4.07 -10.48
C VAL A 129 -5.21 -2.86 -10.41
N ASP A 130 -5.91 -2.57 -11.51
CA ASP A 130 -6.97 -1.57 -11.59
C ASP A 130 -8.19 -2.07 -10.80
N ASN A 131 -8.25 -1.66 -9.54
CA ASN A 131 -9.35 -1.86 -8.59
C ASN A 131 -10.21 -0.59 -8.46
N THR A 132 -10.36 0.20 -9.53
CA THR A 132 -11.20 1.41 -9.49
C THR A 132 -12.71 1.10 -9.51
N GLY A 133 -13.07 -0.11 -9.96
CA GLY A 133 -14.45 -0.47 -10.25
C GLY A 133 -15.09 0.37 -11.34
N THR A 134 -14.29 0.91 -12.27
CA THR A 134 -14.76 1.65 -13.46
C THR A 134 -14.79 0.76 -14.72
N MET A 135 -14.85 -0.57 -14.52
CA MET A 135 -14.80 -1.56 -15.58
C MET A 135 -13.55 -1.37 -16.44
N ARG A 136 -13.71 -1.13 -17.75
CA ARG A 136 -12.62 -0.87 -18.70
C ARG A 136 -12.48 0.60 -19.07
N SER A 137 -12.96 1.53 -18.25
CA SER A 137 -12.94 2.97 -18.60
C SER A 137 -11.54 3.55 -18.70
N ASN A 138 -10.57 2.98 -17.99
CA ASN A 138 -9.15 3.35 -18.10
C ASN A 138 -8.43 2.65 -19.28
N TYR A 139 -9.05 1.66 -19.95
CA TYR A 139 -8.42 0.98 -21.08
C TYR A 139 -8.36 1.87 -22.31
N PRO A 140 -7.29 1.75 -23.14
CA PRO A 140 -7.16 2.52 -24.38
C PRO A 140 -8.46 2.50 -25.20
N PRO A 141 -8.98 3.68 -25.60
CA PRO A 141 -8.31 5.00 -25.61
C PRO A 141 -8.31 5.77 -24.27
N GLY A 142 -8.89 5.25 -23.19
CA GLY A 142 -9.08 5.95 -21.92
C GLY A 142 -10.28 6.90 -21.99
N GLN A 143 -11.21 6.78 -21.04
CA GLN A 143 -12.46 7.56 -21.00
C GLN A 143 -12.53 8.49 -19.79
N LEU A 144 -11.60 8.36 -18.84
CA LEU A 144 -11.53 9.17 -17.63
C LEU A 144 -10.46 10.25 -17.79
N THR A 145 -10.68 11.43 -17.21
CA THR A 145 -9.68 12.50 -17.21
C THR A 145 -8.88 12.51 -15.91
N LEU A 146 -7.72 13.17 -15.90
CA LEU A 146 -6.85 13.30 -14.72
C LEU A 146 -7.58 13.81 -13.47
N GLN A 147 -8.70 14.54 -13.60
CA GLN A 147 -9.42 15.03 -12.42
C GLN A 147 -10.35 14.00 -11.79
N ASN A 148 -10.67 12.92 -12.49
CA ASN A 148 -11.48 11.82 -11.97
C ASN A 148 -10.69 11.02 -10.91
N PRO A 149 -11.24 10.78 -9.71
CA PRO A 149 -10.57 10.00 -8.66
C PRO A 149 -10.05 8.63 -9.12
N PHE A 150 -10.75 8.03 -10.08
CA PHE A 150 -10.51 6.69 -10.60
C PHE A 150 -9.64 6.66 -11.87
N TYR A 151 -9.10 7.81 -12.27
CA TYR A 151 -8.24 7.90 -13.44
C TYR A 151 -6.95 7.10 -13.27
N LEU A 152 -6.65 6.30 -14.30
CA LEU A 152 -5.39 5.59 -14.44
C LEU A 152 -5.01 5.55 -15.92
N ASN A 153 -3.76 5.92 -16.24
CA ASN A 153 -3.28 5.89 -17.62
C ASN A 153 -2.68 4.52 -17.94
N MET A 154 -3.52 3.61 -18.48
CA MET A 154 -3.11 2.25 -18.84
C MET A 154 -1.97 2.25 -19.84
N GLN A 155 -2.02 3.14 -20.84
CA GLN A 155 -0.99 3.24 -21.86
C GLN A 155 0.36 3.63 -21.24
N ARG A 156 0.41 4.58 -20.30
CA ARG A 156 1.66 4.95 -19.64
C ARG A 156 2.24 3.77 -18.83
N LEU A 157 1.40 3.05 -18.09
CA LEU A 157 1.86 1.88 -17.33
C LEU A 157 2.46 0.81 -18.25
N THR A 158 1.76 0.42 -19.31
CA THR A 158 2.17 -0.72 -20.15
C THR A 158 3.19 -0.35 -21.22
N GLU A 159 3.06 0.82 -21.84
CA GLU A 159 3.86 1.22 -23.00
C GLU A 159 5.03 2.14 -22.64
N VAL A 160 5.02 2.81 -21.48
CA VAL A 160 6.14 3.68 -21.05
C VAL A 160 6.92 3.03 -19.92
N PHE A 161 6.24 2.64 -18.84
CA PHE A 161 6.89 1.98 -17.70
C PHE A 161 7.20 0.50 -18.00
N GLY A 162 6.42 -0.12 -18.88
CA GLY A 162 6.62 -1.51 -19.28
C GLY A 162 6.10 -2.54 -18.28
N VAL A 163 5.22 -2.12 -17.36
CA VAL A 163 4.61 -3.00 -16.35
C VAL A 163 3.36 -3.69 -16.88
N ASN A 164 2.95 -4.76 -16.20
CA ASN A 164 1.69 -5.42 -16.49
C ASN A 164 0.54 -4.66 -15.81
N ALA A 165 -0.62 -4.61 -16.47
CA ALA A 165 -1.84 -4.10 -15.88
C ALA A 165 -2.95 -5.16 -15.94
N ILE A 166 -3.60 -5.40 -14.81
CA ILE A 166 -4.73 -6.32 -14.67
C ILE A 166 -5.93 -5.49 -14.24
N TYR A 167 -7.10 -5.76 -14.82
CA TYR A 167 -8.33 -5.08 -14.44
C TYR A 167 -9.21 -5.98 -13.60
N THR A 168 -9.92 -5.35 -12.68
CA THR A 168 -10.99 -5.99 -11.92
C THR A 168 -12.33 -5.72 -12.60
N PRO A 169 -13.27 -6.69 -12.57
CA PRO A 169 -14.60 -6.49 -13.13
C PRO A 169 -15.50 -5.62 -12.25
N THR A 170 -15.10 -5.35 -11.01
CA THR A 170 -15.82 -4.50 -10.05
C THR A 170 -14.83 -3.97 -9.02
N LEU A 171 -15.24 -2.99 -8.23
CA LEU A 171 -14.47 -2.57 -7.06
C LEU A 171 -14.47 -3.69 -6.02
N PHE A 172 -13.29 -4.20 -5.67
CA PHE A 172 -13.07 -5.09 -4.54
C PHE A 172 -12.77 -4.31 -3.26
N THR A 173 -13.24 -4.83 -2.14
CA THR A 173 -12.75 -4.42 -0.81
C THR A 173 -11.30 -4.86 -0.62
N PHE A 174 -10.62 -4.42 0.44
CA PHE A 174 -9.23 -4.82 0.70
C PHE A 174 -9.10 -6.35 0.80
N ALA A 175 -9.92 -7.02 1.62
CA ALA A 175 -9.88 -8.47 1.76
C ALA A 175 -10.14 -9.20 0.44
N GLN A 176 -11.10 -8.70 -0.36
CA GLN A 176 -11.40 -9.26 -1.67
C GLN A 176 -10.26 -9.06 -2.67
N LEU A 177 -9.59 -7.90 -2.63
CA LEU A 177 -8.44 -7.60 -3.49
C LEU A 177 -7.23 -8.48 -3.13
N GLN A 178 -6.97 -8.71 -1.84
CA GLN A 178 -5.93 -9.64 -1.41
C GLN A 178 -6.22 -11.08 -1.89
N ASN A 179 -7.47 -11.51 -1.78
CA ASN A 179 -7.91 -12.80 -2.33
C ASN A 179 -7.80 -12.85 -3.86
N PHE A 180 -7.99 -11.73 -4.56
CA PHE A 180 -7.78 -11.63 -6.00
C PHE A 180 -6.31 -11.79 -6.40
N TYR A 181 -5.36 -11.25 -5.61
CA TYR A 181 -3.93 -11.51 -5.81
C TYR A 181 -3.60 -12.99 -5.63
N LEU A 182 -4.10 -13.60 -4.55
CA LEU A 182 -3.92 -15.03 -4.30
C LEU A 182 -4.50 -15.88 -5.43
N PHE A 183 -5.73 -15.59 -5.86
CA PHE A 183 -6.36 -16.25 -7.00
C PHE A 183 -5.49 -16.12 -8.26
N THR A 184 -5.01 -14.92 -8.56
CA THR A 184 -4.15 -14.68 -9.73
C THR A 184 -2.84 -15.45 -9.65
N ALA A 185 -2.24 -15.55 -8.46
CA ALA A 185 -1.02 -16.32 -8.24
C ALA A 185 -1.26 -17.82 -8.47
N VAL A 186 -2.38 -18.36 -7.98
CA VAL A 186 -2.79 -19.76 -8.23
C VAL A 186 -2.99 -20.02 -9.73
N GLU A 187 -3.72 -19.17 -10.43
CA GLU A 187 -3.97 -19.31 -11.88
C GLU A 187 -2.68 -19.26 -12.71
N ARG A 188 -1.66 -18.54 -12.22
CA ARG A 188 -0.36 -18.42 -12.86
C ARG A 188 0.66 -19.48 -12.40
N GLY A 189 0.28 -20.35 -11.47
CA GLY A 189 1.14 -21.39 -10.93
C GLY A 189 2.31 -20.84 -10.11
N TRP A 190 2.14 -19.68 -9.46
CA TRP A 190 3.15 -19.09 -8.59
C TRP A 190 3.02 -19.65 -7.17
N ASP A 191 4.14 -20.08 -6.59
CA ASP A 191 4.19 -20.57 -5.20
C ASP A 191 4.15 -19.42 -4.18
N TYR A 192 4.43 -18.21 -4.63
CA TYR A 192 4.54 -17.00 -3.83
C TYR A 192 4.31 -15.76 -4.69
N TYR A 193 4.02 -14.64 -4.04
CA TYR A 193 3.97 -13.33 -4.68
C TYR A 193 4.31 -12.24 -3.69
N TRP A 194 4.83 -11.13 -4.20
CA TRP A 194 4.89 -9.89 -3.44
C TRP A 194 3.64 -9.07 -3.65
N TRP A 195 3.26 -8.31 -2.63
CA TRP A 195 2.32 -7.22 -2.80
C TRP A 195 2.85 -5.97 -2.09
N SER A 196 2.44 -4.81 -2.59
CA SER A 196 2.78 -3.54 -1.99
C SER A 196 1.62 -2.56 -2.02
N HIS A 197 1.62 -1.68 -1.02
CA HIS A 197 0.75 -0.51 -0.94
C HIS A 197 1.03 0.46 -2.08
N MET A 198 0.02 1.23 -2.48
CA MET A 198 0.20 2.22 -3.55
C MET A 198 0.69 3.58 -3.09
N ASP A 199 0.63 3.85 -1.78
CA ASP A 199 0.99 5.12 -1.14
C ASP A 199 2.38 5.11 -0.51
N ILE A 200 3.29 4.29 -1.05
CA ILE A 200 4.67 4.18 -0.57
C ILE A 200 5.69 4.58 -1.63
N VAL A 201 6.93 4.76 -1.19
CA VAL A 201 8.12 4.83 -2.04
C VAL A 201 9.09 3.74 -1.62
N ALA A 202 9.48 2.89 -2.58
CA ALA A 202 10.46 1.83 -2.39
C ALA A 202 11.83 2.29 -2.91
N LEU A 203 12.82 2.39 -2.01
CA LEU A 203 14.19 2.80 -2.32
C LEU A 203 15.20 1.75 -1.90
N THR A 204 16.19 1.51 -2.74
CA THR A 204 17.45 0.92 -2.30
C THR A 204 18.10 1.80 -1.24
N GLU A 205 18.56 1.20 -0.14
CA GLU A 205 19.41 1.88 0.83
C GLU A 205 20.81 2.10 0.25
N GLU A 206 21.01 3.24 -0.42
CA GLU A 206 22.24 3.55 -1.14
C GLU A 206 23.45 3.73 -0.23
N LYS A 207 23.25 4.08 1.06
CA LYS A 207 24.33 4.27 2.03
C LYS A 207 24.78 2.98 2.71
N TYR A 208 24.14 1.84 2.45
CA TYR A 208 24.64 0.58 2.97
C TYR A 208 25.99 0.21 2.35
N GLU A 209 26.91 -0.18 3.24
CA GLU A 209 28.27 -0.61 2.93
C GLU A 209 28.35 -2.14 2.79
N GLU A 210 27.33 -2.77 2.20
CA GLU A 210 27.39 -4.20 1.86
C GLU A 210 28.34 -4.43 0.69
N THR A 211 29.18 -5.48 0.77
CA THR A 211 30.07 -5.90 -0.32
C THR A 211 29.81 -7.37 -0.68
N PRO A 212 29.32 -7.66 -1.90
CA PRO A 212 28.93 -6.71 -2.94
C PRO A 212 27.68 -5.90 -2.57
N PHE A 213 27.55 -4.69 -3.12
CA PHE A 213 26.33 -3.89 -2.95
C PHE A 213 25.14 -4.59 -3.61
N LYS A 214 23.97 -4.51 -2.96
CA LYS A 214 22.72 -5.09 -3.45
C LYS A 214 21.60 -4.07 -3.41
N SER A 215 20.90 -3.97 -4.52
CA SER A 215 19.67 -3.20 -4.66
C SER A 215 18.53 -3.78 -3.82
N LEU A 216 17.43 -3.03 -3.70
CA LEU A 216 16.24 -3.53 -3.02
C LEU A 216 15.73 -4.83 -3.65
N TYR A 217 15.67 -4.86 -4.98
CA TYR A 217 15.27 -6.04 -5.72
C TYR A 217 16.18 -7.25 -5.44
N MET A 218 17.50 -7.06 -5.45
CA MET A 218 18.45 -8.16 -5.18
C MET A 218 18.30 -8.72 -3.76
N ARG A 219 18.06 -7.85 -2.76
CA ARG A 219 17.81 -8.28 -1.38
C ARG A 219 16.49 -9.03 -1.25
N ALA A 220 15.44 -8.58 -1.96
CA ALA A 220 14.17 -9.29 -2.01
C ALA A 220 14.33 -10.70 -2.62
N VAL A 221 15.09 -10.84 -3.71
CA VAL A 221 15.41 -12.13 -4.32
C VAL A 221 16.24 -13.02 -3.40
N ASP A 222 17.25 -12.47 -2.72
CA ASP A 222 18.04 -13.26 -1.76
C ASP A 222 17.16 -13.77 -0.62
N LYS A 223 16.24 -12.94 -0.12
CA LYS A 223 15.26 -13.37 0.87
C LYS A 223 14.31 -14.43 0.32
N LEU A 224 13.86 -14.32 -0.93
CA LEU A 224 13.07 -15.37 -1.58
C LEU A 224 13.82 -16.71 -1.59
N ARG A 225 15.11 -16.70 -1.97
CA ARG A 225 15.96 -17.91 -1.98
C ARG A 225 16.09 -18.50 -0.60
N GLU A 226 16.27 -17.65 0.41
CA GLU A 226 16.31 -18.06 1.80
C GLU A 226 15.00 -18.73 2.24
N VAL A 227 13.84 -18.11 2.01
CA VAL A 227 12.54 -18.68 2.42
C VAL A 227 12.13 -19.92 1.65
N SER A 228 12.67 -20.08 0.44
CA SER A 228 12.49 -21.26 -0.42
C SER A 228 13.45 -22.40 -0.05
N SER A 229 14.43 -22.17 0.83
CA SER A 229 15.37 -23.19 1.26
C SER A 229 14.67 -24.34 2.01
N PRO A 230 15.09 -25.61 1.79
CA PRO A 230 14.60 -26.75 2.57
C PRO A 230 14.77 -26.61 4.08
N ASP A 231 15.72 -25.79 4.54
CA ASP A 231 16.04 -25.59 5.96
C ASP A 231 15.59 -24.23 6.50
N TYR A 232 14.82 -23.46 5.74
CA TYR A 232 14.27 -22.20 6.24
C TYR A 232 13.44 -22.41 7.51
N LEU A 233 13.75 -21.63 8.54
CA LEU A 233 13.19 -21.68 9.91
C LEU A 233 13.39 -23.01 10.64
N ARG A 234 14.20 -23.94 10.13
CA ARG A 234 14.50 -25.17 10.84
C ARG A 234 15.24 -24.84 12.14
N ASP A 235 14.68 -25.28 13.25
CA ASP A 235 15.33 -25.21 14.55
C ASP A 235 16.55 -26.18 14.56
N PRO A 236 17.75 -25.70 14.88
CA PRO A 236 18.96 -26.52 14.85
C PRO A 236 19.03 -27.53 16.00
N GLU A 237 18.32 -27.30 17.11
CA GLU A 237 18.33 -28.16 18.30
C GLU A 237 17.24 -29.23 18.21
N THR A 238 16.02 -28.85 17.82
CA THR A 238 14.86 -29.75 17.76
C THR A 238 14.63 -30.37 16.39
N GLY A 239 15.18 -29.76 15.33
CA GLY A 239 14.90 -30.12 13.94
C GLY A 239 13.51 -29.71 13.44
N GLU A 240 12.69 -29.09 14.30
CA GLU A 240 11.35 -28.61 13.97
C GLU A 240 11.41 -27.57 12.85
N LYS A 241 10.48 -27.65 11.90
CA LYS A 241 10.39 -26.71 10.79
C LYS A 241 8.97 -26.12 10.74
N PRO A 242 8.72 -24.97 11.38
CA PRO A 242 7.43 -24.33 11.30
C PRO A 242 7.16 -23.81 9.88
N GLU A 243 5.89 -23.80 9.50
CA GLU A 243 5.44 -23.16 8.25
C GLU A 243 5.56 -21.63 8.36
N TRP A 244 5.67 -20.96 7.21
CA TRP A 244 5.63 -19.50 7.13
C TRP A 244 4.52 -19.04 6.19
N ALA A 245 3.89 -17.91 6.51
CA ALA A 245 2.83 -17.32 5.68
C ALA A 245 3.32 -16.07 4.96
N ILE A 246 3.91 -15.14 5.71
CA ILE A 246 4.26 -13.81 5.21
C ILE A 246 5.68 -13.49 5.65
N GLN A 247 6.51 -13.02 4.72
CA GLN A 247 7.77 -12.38 5.03
C GLN A 247 7.60 -10.88 4.86
N PHE A 248 7.53 -10.16 5.97
CA PHE A 248 7.37 -8.70 5.99
C PHE A 248 8.70 -8.02 5.73
N PHE A 249 8.70 -6.96 4.90
CA PHE A 249 9.88 -6.13 4.67
C PHE A 249 9.79 -4.77 5.37
N SER A 250 8.59 -4.20 5.45
CA SER A 250 8.29 -3.02 6.26
C SER A 250 6.80 -3.00 6.56
N TYR A 251 6.42 -3.61 7.68
CA TYR A 251 5.02 -3.89 8.01
C TYR A 251 4.28 -4.53 6.80
N ASP A 252 3.00 -4.22 6.57
CA ASP A 252 2.20 -4.66 5.43
C ASP A 252 2.48 -3.87 4.12
N TRP A 253 3.39 -2.89 4.13
CA TRP A 253 3.66 -2.05 2.96
C TRP A 253 4.37 -2.77 1.82
N LEU A 254 5.21 -3.75 2.16
CA LEU A 254 5.82 -4.70 1.24
C LEU A 254 5.95 -6.05 1.95
N ALA A 255 5.33 -7.07 1.37
CA ALA A 255 5.32 -8.41 1.92
C ALA A 255 5.43 -9.47 0.82
N LEU A 256 6.17 -10.53 1.10
CA LEU A 256 6.21 -11.77 0.31
C LEU A 256 5.25 -12.77 0.95
N ASN A 257 4.26 -13.23 0.19
CA ASN A 257 3.22 -14.14 0.65
C ASN A 257 3.45 -15.55 0.11
N ASN A 258 3.26 -16.55 0.96
CA ASN A 258 3.30 -17.97 0.61
C ASN A 258 1.90 -18.45 0.19
N VAL A 259 1.73 -18.74 -1.11
CA VAL A 259 0.42 -19.13 -1.67
C VAL A 259 -0.12 -20.39 -1.01
N LYS A 260 0.73 -21.40 -0.80
CA LYS A 260 0.33 -22.67 -0.20
C LYS A 260 -0.21 -22.47 1.22
N THR A 261 0.46 -21.67 2.03
CA THR A 261 0.06 -21.40 3.42
C THR A 261 -1.26 -20.62 3.46
N PHE A 262 -1.43 -19.62 2.60
CA PHE A 262 -2.69 -18.87 2.48
C PHE A 262 -3.86 -19.78 2.09
N MET A 263 -3.68 -20.63 1.07
CA MET A 263 -4.70 -21.58 0.61
C MET A 263 -5.08 -22.57 1.70
N LYS A 264 -4.12 -23.07 2.47
CA LYS A 264 -4.34 -24.01 3.56
C LYS A 264 -5.15 -23.41 4.72
N HIS A 265 -5.00 -22.12 5.00
CA HIS A 265 -5.61 -21.46 6.16
C HIS A 265 -6.82 -20.57 5.81
N GLY A 266 -7.31 -20.63 4.57
CA GLY A 266 -8.56 -20.00 4.16
C GLY A 266 -8.47 -18.53 3.74
N ALA A 267 -7.26 -18.05 3.39
CA ALA A 267 -7.01 -16.70 2.88
C ALA A 267 -7.68 -15.58 3.71
N TYR A 268 -7.96 -14.40 3.14
CA TYR A 268 -8.67 -13.32 3.84
C TYR A 268 -10.18 -13.61 3.91
N ASP A 269 -10.81 -13.27 5.04
CA ASP A 269 -12.27 -13.32 5.17
C ASP A 269 -12.92 -12.18 4.37
N PRO A 270 -13.71 -12.46 3.32
CA PRO A 270 -14.23 -11.42 2.44
C PRO A 270 -15.28 -10.53 3.10
N PHE A 271 -15.86 -10.91 4.24
CA PHE A 271 -16.81 -10.07 4.98
C PHE A 271 -16.12 -9.09 5.93
N ILE A 272 -14.85 -9.31 6.27
CA ILE A 272 -14.01 -8.33 6.98
C ILE A 272 -13.35 -7.46 5.92
N SER A 273 -14.13 -6.50 5.42
CA SER A 273 -13.89 -5.77 4.17
C SER A 273 -12.55 -5.01 4.07
N TYR A 274 -12.19 -4.25 5.10
CA TYR A 274 -11.05 -3.32 5.11
C TYR A 274 -10.27 -3.43 6.42
N TYR A 275 -10.51 -2.53 7.37
CA TYR A 275 -9.84 -2.57 8.66
C TYR A 275 -10.23 -3.82 9.44
N LYS A 276 -9.27 -4.32 10.24
CA LYS A 276 -9.28 -5.61 10.94
C LYS A 276 -9.13 -6.86 10.05
N ALA A 277 -9.11 -6.75 8.72
CA ALA A 277 -8.87 -7.89 7.83
C ALA A 277 -7.50 -8.53 8.07
N ASP A 278 -6.44 -7.72 8.18
CA ASP A 278 -5.11 -8.22 8.52
C ASP A 278 -5.06 -8.78 9.95
N CYS A 279 -5.76 -8.15 10.90
CA CYS A 279 -5.83 -8.67 12.27
C CYS A 279 -6.45 -10.06 12.31
N ASP A 280 -7.53 -10.30 11.56
CA ASP A 280 -8.12 -11.64 11.43
C ASP A 280 -7.14 -12.66 10.84
N LEU A 281 -6.54 -12.35 9.70
CA LEU A 281 -5.67 -13.31 8.99
C LEU A 281 -4.38 -13.60 9.77
N ILE A 282 -3.69 -12.55 10.21
CA ILE A 282 -2.41 -12.66 10.92
C ILE A 282 -2.62 -13.42 12.23
N GLU A 283 -3.67 -13.14 12.98
CA GLU A 283 -3.95 -13.87 14.22
C GLU A 283 -4.33 -15.33 13.95
N ARG A 284 -5.06 -15.65 12.86
CA ARG A 284 -5.28 -17.05 12.47
C ARG A 284 -3.97 -17.78 12.15
N PHE A 285 -3.02 -17.12 11.51
CA PHE A 285 -1.67 -17.68 11.34
C PHE A 285 -0.97 -17.90 12.67
N ARG A 286 -0.99 -16.92 13.59
CA ARG A 286 -0.40 -17.04 14.94
C ARG A 286 -1.03 -18.19 15.73
N MET A 287 -2.36 -18.32 15.75
CA MET A 287 -3.09 -19.42 16.39
C MET A 287 -2.70 -20.79 15.82
N SER A 288 -2.27 -20.82 14.55
CA SER A 288 -1.82 -22.03 13.86
C SER A 288 -0.32 -22.31 14.03
N GLY A 289 0.41 -21.50 14.81
CA GLY A 289 1.86 -21.61 14.96
C GLY A 289 2.66 -21.22 13.70
N ILE A 290 2.01 -20.58 12.72
CA ILE A 290 2.66 -20.17 11.47
C ILE A 290 3.50 -18.91 11.69
N ARG A 291 4.71 -18.92 11.15
CA ARG A 291 5.67 -17.83 11.28
C ARG A 291 5.39 -16.75 10.24
N MET A 292 5.58 -15.50 10.66
CA MET A 292 5.61 -14.34 9.78
C MET A 292 6.84 -13.48 10.05
N PRO A 293 8.03 -13.89 9.59
CA PRO A 293 9.27 -13.20 9.94
C PRO A 293 9.36 -11.82 9.29
N ILE A 294 10.31 -11.01 9.78
CA ILE A 294 10.65 -9.70 9.23
C ILE A 294 12.02 -9.77 8.55
N ALA A 295 12.18 -9.07 7.45
CA ALA A 295 13.39 -8.95 6.66
C ALA A 295 13.63 -7.50 6.30
N ASP A 296 14.86 -7.15 5.96
CA ASP A 296 15.20 -5.86 5.37
C ASP A 296 15.50 -6.07 3.88
N ALA A 297 14.85 -5.27 3.03
CA ALA A 297 15.20 -5.16 1.61
C ALA A 297 15.63 -3.74 1.23
N GLY A 298 15.58 -2.76 2.13
CA GLY A 298 15.79 -1.36 1.81
C GLY A 298 14.75 -0.47 2.50
N ARG A 299 14.55 0.74 1.98
CA ARG A 299 13.61 1.70 2.56
C ARG A 299 12.27 1.60 1.87
N ILE A 300 11.24 1.26 2.63
CA ILE A 300 9.84 1.38 2.22
C ILE A 300 9.24 2.50 3.06
N ILE A 301 8.87 3.60 2.41
CA ILE A 301 8.50 4.86 3.06
C ILE A 301 7.04 5.18 2.73
N ASP A 302 6.20 5.27 3.76
CA ASP A 302 4.78 5.60 3.65
C ASP A 302 4.55 7.11 3.55
N VAL A 303 3.99 7.60 2.44
CA VAL A 303 3.96 9.04 2.11
C VAL A 303 2.55 9.60 1.91
N GLY A 304 2.38 10.89 2.20
CA GLY A 304 1.08 11.60 2.12
C GLY A 304 0.81 12.33 0.80
N ASP A 305 1.83 12.54 -0.04
CA ASP A 305 1.68 13.06 -1.40
C ASP A 305 2.80 12.58 -2.33
N SER A 306 2.67 12.95 -3.60
CA SER A 306 3.67 12.68 -4.62
C SER A 306 4.78 13.72 -4.64
N ILE A 307 5.99 13.27 -4.91
CA ILE A 307 7.18 14.09 -5.16
C ILE A 307 7.45 14.25 -6.68
N ASP A 308 8.48 15.00 -7.04
CA ASP A 308 8.99 15.01 -8.42
C ASP A 308 9.60 13.64 -8.77
N LEU A 309 8.96 12.93 -9.71
CA LEU A 309 9.36 11.59 -10.12
C LEU A 309 10.73 11.55 -10.83
N ASN A 310 11.24 12.68 -11.30
CA ASN A 310 12.57 12.76 -11.92
C ASN A 310 13.69 12.39 -10.93
N LEU A 311 13.47 12.59 -9.62
CA LEU A 311 14.44 12.30 -8.57
C LEU A 311 14.80 10.81 -8.46
N PHE A 312 13.91 9.92 -8.89
CA PHE A 312 14.14 8.47 -8.85
C PHE A 312 15.19 7.98 -9.85
N PHE A 313 15.43 8.72 -10.93
CA PHE A 313 16.45 8.33 -11.92
C PHE A 313 17.89 8.64 -11.48
N ARG A 314 18.06 9.25 -10.29
CA ARG A 314 19.36 9.58 -9.66
C ARG A 314 20.30 10.27 -10.66
N ARG A 315 19.84 11.39 -11.22
CA ARG A 315 20.59 12.26 -12.14
C ARG A 315 20.99 13.56 -11.45
N LYS A 316 22.10 14.16 -11.85
CA LYS A 316 22.54 15.48 -11.36
C LYS A 316 21.68 16.59 -11.99
N ILE A 317 20.49 16.80 -11.42
CA ILE A 317 19.52 17.83 -11.83
C ILE A 317 19.90 19.17 -11.21
N ASP A 318 19.96 20.22 -12.03
CA ASP A 318 20.05 21.61 -11.57
C ASP A 318 18.62 22.15 -11.33
N PRO A 319 18.23 22.45 -10.08
CA PRO A 319 16.90 22.99 -9.79
C PRO A 319 16.61 24.33 -10.48
N ALA A 320 17.65 25.12 -10.80
CA ALA A 320 17.49 26.38 -11.51
C ALA A 320 17.22 26.18 -13.01
N ASN A 321 17.62 25.02 -13.55
CA ASN A 321 17.48 24.67 -14.97
C ASN A 321 17.00 23.21 -15.09
N PRO A 322 15.76 22.89 -14.67
CA PRO A 322 15.26 21.52 -14.69
C PRO A 322 15.13 21.01 -16.14
N PRO A 323 15.30 19.69 -16.36
CA PRO A 323 15.19 19.10 -17.69
C PRO A 323 13.77 19.26 -18.24
N LYS A 324 13.66 19.58 -19.54
CA LYS A 324 12.39 19.84 -20.22
C LYS A 324 11.89 18.65 -21.03
N SER A 325 12.68 17.59 -21.13
CA SER A 325 12.34 16.35 -21.82
C SER A 325 13.05 15.14 -21.19
N LEU A 326 12.53 13.94 -21.42
CA LEU A 326 13.20 12.70 -21.02
C LEU A 326 14.59 12.57 -21.64
N ALA A 327 14.77 13.03 -22.88
CA ALA A 327 16.07 13.00 -23.56
C ALA A 327 17.10 13.94 -22.90
N GLU A 328 16.67 15.10 -22.40
CA GLU A 328 17.54 15.98 -21.61
C GLU A 328 17.91 15.33 -20.27
N LEU A 329 16.91 14.80 -19.54
CA LEU A 329 17.12 14.10 -18.27
C LEU A 329 18.08 12.90 -18.43
N ALA A 330 17.93 12.12 -19.49
CA ALA A 330 18.78 10.96 -19.77
C ALA A 330 20.24 11.32 -20.10
N ARG A 331 20.49 12.54 -20.60
CA ARG A 331 21.86 13.04 -20.89
C ARG A 331 22.56 13.61 -19.65
N LEU A 332 21.82 13.88 -18.57
CA LEU A 332 22.44 14.35 -17.33
C LEU A 332 23.35 13.27 -16.74
N PRO A 333 24.48 13.67 -16.14
CA PRO A 333 25.35 12.74 -15.42
C PRO A 333 24.56 11.97 -14.34
N GLU A 334 24.89 10.69 -14.19
CA GLU A 334 24.41 9.89 -13.05
C GLU A 334 24.93 10.50 -11.74
N ASP A 335 24.11 10.48 -10.70
CA ASP A 335 24.48 10.92 -9.36
C ASP A 335 25.45 9.93 -8.69
N ASP A 336 26.06 10.34 -7.59
CA ASP A 336 26.92 9.46 -6.80
C ASP A 336 26.05 8.62 -5.84
N ARG A 337 26.29 7.30 -5.76
CA ARG A 337 25.54 6.39 -4.86
C ARG A 337 25.59 6.89 -3.41
N GLY A 338 24.44 7.14 -2.80
CA GLY A 338 24.34 7.63 -1.42
C GLY A 338 24.86 9.06 -1.24
N GLY A 339 25.09 9.79 -2.33
CA GLY A 339 25.57 11.17 -2.34
C GLY A 339 24.47 12.20 -2.10
N LYS A 340 24.75 13.47 -2.46
CA LYS A 340 23.88 14.62 -2.15
C LYS A 340 22.47 14.51 -2.74
N GLY A 341 22.33 13.96 -3.95
CA GLY A 341 20.99 13.78 -4.50
C GLY A 341 20.21 12.71 -3.76
N PHE A 342 20.85 11.73 -3.11
CA PHE A 342 20.15 10.73 -2.29
C PHE A 342 19.66 11.37 -1.01
N ASP A 343 20.50 12.19 -0.38
CA ASP A 343 20.14 12.98 0.80
C ASP A 343 18.94 13.88 0.51
N TYR A 344 18.96 14.58 -0.62
CA TYR A 344 17.84 15.42 -1.03
C TYR A 344 16.56 14.61 -1.29
N LEU A 345 16.66 13.44 -1.94
CA LEU A 345 15.50 12.55 -2.13
C LEU A 345 14.91 12.12 -0.78
N LEU A 346 15.74 11.74 0.18
CA LEU A 346 15.29 11.38 1.53
C LEU A 346 14.65 12.57 2.26
N GLU A 347 15.18 13.78 2.11
CA GLU A 347 14.62 15.00 2.70
C GLU A 347 13.21 15.29 2.17
N VAL A 348 13.02 15.25 0.84
CA VAL A 348 11.71 15.48 0.22
C VAL A 348 10.70 14.41 0.66
N LEU A 349 11.13 13.14 0.76
CA LEU A 349 10.25 12.06 1.25
C LEU A 349 9.94 12.20 2.75
N ALA A 350 10.88 12.69 3.55
CA ALA A 350 10.65 12.95 4.97
C ALA A 350 9.59 14.03 5.17
N ILE A 351 9.57 15.07 4.33
CA ILE A 351 8.51 16.09 4.33
C ILE A 351 7.15 15.45 4.05
N GLU A 352 7.04 14.60 3.02
CA GLU A 352 5.75 13.96 2.71
C GLU A 352 5.31 12.90 3.73
N THR A 353 6.26 12.29 4.44
CA THR A 353 5.99 11.41 5.57
C THR A 353 5.48 12.21 6.76
N ASP A 354 6.12 13.33 7.08
CA ASP A 354 5.72 14.23 8.17
C ASP A 354 4.33 14.84 7.91
N ASN A 355 4.08 15.31 6.68
CA ASN A 355 2.77 15.78 6.25
C ASN A 355 1.68 14.71 6.43
N LYS A 356 2.00 13.43 6.19
CA LYS A 356 1.08 12.32 6.40
C LYS A 356 0.75 12.11 7.88
N LEU A 357 1.74 12.25 8.76
CA LEU A 357 1.59 11.96 10.18
C LEU A 357 1.06 13.14 10.99
N HIS A 358 1.48 14.35 10.64
CA HIS A 358 1.31 15.56 11.45
C HIS A 358 0.73 16.75 10.68
N GLY A 359 0.43 16.58 9.38
CA GLY A 359 -0.15 17.65 8.57
C GLY A 359 -1.55 18.06 9.03
N GLU A 360 -2.03 19.20 8.50
CA GLU A 360 -3.37 19.71 8.80
C GLU A 360 -4.50 18.80 8.27
N GLU A 361 -4.19 17.92 7.32
CA GLU A 361 -5.14 16.97 6.77
C GLU A 361 -5.07 15.62 7.50
N VAL A 362 -6.18 14.90 7.53
CA VAL A 362 -6.22 13.54 8.10
C VAL A 362 -5.23 12.62 7.37
N ARG A 363 -4.61 11.66 8.09
CA ARG A 363 -3.50 10.80 7.62
C ARG A 363 -3.65 10.23 6.20
N ASN A 364 -4.84 9.74 5.84
CA ASN A 364 -5.09 9.13 4.52
C ASN A 364 -5.68 10.13 3.51
N SER A 365 -5.31 11.39 3.69
CA SER A 365 -5.76 12.54 2.92
C SER A 365 -5.63 12.38 1.40
N TRP A 366 -4.54 11.74 1.01
CA TRP A 366 -4.16 11.50 -0.37
C TRP A 366 -5.28 10.83 -1.18
N GLN A 367 -6.16 10.09 -0.52
CA GLN A 367 -7.27 9.36 -1.11
C GLN A 367 -8.34 10.24 -1.77
N TYR A 368 -8.50 11.49 -1.34
CA TYR A 368 -9.56 12.39 -1.81
C TYR A 368 -9.04 13.59 -2.62
N LYS A 369 -7.79 13.54 -3.09
CA LYS A 369 -7.15 14.70 -3.77
C LYS A 369 -7.75 15.03 -5.13
N GLN A 370 -8.31 14.04 -5.83
CA GLN A 370 -9.05 14.21 -7.09
C GLN A 370 -10.56 14.21 -6.80
N GLN A 371 -11.29 15.22 -7.29
CA GLN A 371 -12.74 15.40 -7.03
C GLN A 371 -13.56 15.65 -8.32
N GLY A 372 -12.94 15.60 -9.50
CA GLY A 372 -13.59 15.89 -10.78
C GLY A 372 -14.25 14.68 -11.43
N GLY A 373 -14.42 14.76 -12.75
CA GLY A 373 -14.96 13.65 -13.57
C GLY A 373 -16.49 13.64 -13.72
N GLN A 374 -17.20 14.67 -13.28
CA GLN A 374 -18.65 14.75 -13.47
C GLN A 374 -19.00 14.70 -14.97
N GLY A 375 -19.88 13.77 -15.34
CA GLY A 375 -20.28 13.54 -16.73
C GLY A 375 -19.44 12.47 -17.45
N GLU A 376 -18.38 11.95 -16.82
CA GLU A 376 -17.60 10.84 -17.36
C GLU A 376 -18.25 9.48 -17.05
N PRO A 377 -17.93 8.42 -17.81
CA PRO A 377 -18.40 7.06 -17.52
C PRO A 377 -18.03 6.61 -16.10
N PHE A 378 -18.95 5.89 -15.45
CA PHE A 378 -18.78 5.39 -14.08
C PHE A 378 -18.44 6.47 -13.03
N TYR A 379 -18.78 7.74 -13.32
CA TYR A 379 -18.69 8.81 -12.33
C TYR A 379 -19.45 8.44 -11.06
N ARG A 380 -18.79 8.62 -9.92
CA ARG A 380 -19.38 8.58 -8.59
C ARG A 380 -19.06 9.89 -7.92
N ASP A 381 -20.02 10.44 -7.20
CA ASP A 381 -19.76 11.58 -6.33
C ASP A 381 -18.63 11.23 -5.35
N PRO A 382 -17.51 11.96 -5.33
CA PRO A 382 -16.34 11.59 -4.52
C PRO A 382 -16.65 11.51 -3.02
N GLU A 383 -17.52 12.37 -2.50
CA GLU A 383 -17.91 12.33 -1.10
C GLU A 383 -18.86 11.19 -0.78
N GLY A 384 -19.86 10.96 -1.64
CA GLY A 384 -20.75 9.82 -1.53
C GLY A 384 -19.99 8.49 -1.61
N PHE A 385 -18.96 8.42 -2.45
CA PHE A 385 -18.07 7.26 -2.51
C PHE A 385 -17.29 7.07 -1.21
N GLU A 386 -16.72 8.14 -0.66
CA GLU A 386 -16.01 8.08 0.63
C GLU A 386 -16.95 7.65 1.76
N ALA A 387 -18.15 8.22 1.84
CA ALA A 387 -19.14 7.83 2.85
C ALA A 387 -19.52 6.35 2.72
N GLY A 388 -19.72 5.86 1.49
CA GLY A 388 -19.96 4.44 1.23
C GLY A 388 -18.79 3.54 1.64
N LEU A 389 -17.56 3.99 1.40
CA LEU A 389 -16.35 3.30 1.84
C LEU A 389 -16.27 3.21 3.36
N GLN A 390 -16.56 4.30 4.09
CA GLN A 390 -16.56 4.30 5.56
C GLN A 390 -17.61 3.34 6.14
N ILE A 391 -18.82 3.32 5.56
CA ILE A 391 -19.85 2.34 5.96
C ILE A 391 -19.35 0.90 5.75
N ALA A 392 -18.69 0.63 4.61
CA ALA A 392 -18.15 -0.69 4.34
C ALA A 392 -17.00 -1.06 5.30
N ILE A 393 -16.15 -0.10 5.66
CA ILE A 393 -15.11 -0.27 6.69
C ILE A 393 -15.73 -0.64 8.03
N GLU A 394 -16.71 0.14 8.51
CA GLU A 394 -17.39 -0.09 9.79
C GLU A 394 -18.10 -1.44 9.83
N ALA A 395 -18.78 -1.84 8.75
CA ALA A 395 -19.39 -3.16 8.65
C ALA A 395 -18.36 -4.30 8.72
N GLY A 396 -17.16 -4.10 8.17
CA GLY A 396 -16.05 -5.06 8.28
C GLY A 396 -15.51 -5.15 9.72
N VAL A 397 -15.37 -4.03 10.41
CA VAL A 397 -14.98 -3.98 11.83
C VAL A 397 -16.02 -4.69 12.69
N GLN A 398 -17.31 -4.44 12.47
CA GLN A 398 -18.38 -5.13 13.18
C GLN A 398 -18.35 -6.63 12.91
N THR A 399 -18.14 -7.04 11.65
CA THR A 399 -18.02 -8.46 11.30
C THR A 399 -16.88 -9.13 12.04
N TYR A 400 -15.71 -8.48 12.13
CA TYR A 400 -14.57 -8.98 12.92
C TYR A 400 -14.94 -9.14 14.40
N GLN A 401 -15.61 -8.14 14.98
CA GLN A 401 -16.04 -8.13 16.38
C GLN A 401 -17.01 -9.27 16.68
N GLU A 402 -18.02 -9.47 15.85
CA GLU A 402 -18.98 -10.57 16.00
C GLU A 402 -18.33 -11.93 15.78
N LYS A 403 -17.42 -12.03 14.81
CA LYS A 403 -16.69 -13.27 14.53
C LYS A 403 -15.86 -13.72 15.73
N TRP A 404 -15.21 -12.81 16.44
CA TRP A 404 -14.24 -13.17 17.48
C TRP A 404 -14.70 -12.88 18.89
N GLY A 405 -15.85 -12.23 19.07
CA GLY A 405 -16.25 -11.70 20.38
C GLY A 405 -15.17 -10.78 20.99
N HIS A 406 -14.30 -10.19 20.16
CA HIS A 406 -13.20 -9.30 20.61
C HIS A 406 -13.09 -8.02 19.75
N LYS A 407 -12.86 -6.86 20.38
CA LYS A 407 -12.75 -5.56 19.69
C LYS A 407 -11.41 -5.32 19.01
N GLU A 408 -10.34 -5.72 19.66
CA GLU A 408 -8.99 -5.37 19.23
C GLU A 408 -8.30 -6.45 18.42
N CYS A 409 -7.15 -6.12 17.86
CA CYS A 409 -6.24 -7.13 17.32
C CYS A 409 -5.57 -7.87 18.49
N GLY A 410 -4.87 -8.98 18.24
CA GLY A 410 -4.23 -9.75 19.32
C GLY A 410 -5.13 -10.83 19.92
N LEU A 411 -5.88 -11.54 19.07
CA LEU A 411 -6.77 -12.64 19.46
C LEU A 411 -6.04 -13.77 20.20
N VAL A 412 -4.78 -14.07 19.84
CA VAL A 412 -4.00 -15.08 20.58
C VAL A 412 -3.75 -14.64 22.01
N ASP A 413 -3.45 -13.35 22.21
CA ASP A 413 -3.10 -12.80 23.52
C ASP A 413 -4.35 -12.67 24.42
N SER A 414 -5.56 -12.61 23.84
CA SER A 414 -6.83 -12.73 24.56
C SER A 414 -7.26 -14.18 24.83
N GLY A 415 -6.48 -15.17 24.39
CA GLY A 415 -6.72 -16.60 24.65
C GLY A 415 -7.66 -17.28 23.64
N LEU A 416 -8.05 -16.60 22.57
CA LEU A 416 -8.89 -17.15 21.52
C LEU A 416 -8.12 -18.14 20.63
N LYS A 417 -8.85 -19.12 20.10
CA LYS A 417 -8.36 -20.17 19.21
C LYS A 417 -9.13 -20.14 17.90
N LEU A 418 -8.57 -20.77 16.86
CA LEU A 418 -9.23 -20.90 15.54
C LEU A 418 -10.66 -21.45 15.63
N THR A 419 -10.91 -22.35 16.57
CA THR A 419 -12.20 -23.01 16.76
C THR A 419 -13.28 -22.10 17.34
N ASP A 420 -12.91 -20.93 17.85
CA ASP A 420 -13.78 -20.02 18.60
C ASP A 420 -14.50 -19.01 17.69
N ALA A 421 -14.08 -18.90 16.43
CA ALA A 421 -14.72 -18.07 15.43
C ALA A 421 -16.24 -18.35 15.37
N TRP A 422 -17.03 -17.29 15.56
CA TRP A 422 -18.50 -17.24 15.61
C TRP A 422 -19.14 -18.00 16.77
N LYS A 423 -18.40 -18.31 17.85
CA LYS A 423 -18.89 -19.13 18.96
C LYS A 423 -18.75 -18.52 20.35
N VAL A 424 -18.05 -17.40 20.47
CA VAL A 424 -17.79 -16.75 21.75
C VAL A 424 -18.66 -15.50 21.90
N GLU A 425 -19.11 -15.26 23.13
CA GLU A 425 -19.78 -14.00 23.48
C GLU A 425 -18.78 -12.85 23.47
N HIS A 426 -19.28 -11.62 23.39
CA HIS A 426 -18.46 -10.41 23.42
C HIS A 426 -17.74 -10.28 24.76
N ASP A 427 -16.46 -9.92 24.74
CA ASP A 427 -15.67 -9.62 25.94
C ASP A 427 -15.80 -8.17 26.42
N TRP A 428 -16.74 -7.42 25.85
CA TRP A 428 -17.11 -6.05 26.26
C TRP A 428 -18.59 -5.94 26.62
N VAL A 429 -18.91 -4.91 27.40
CA VAL A 429 -20.29 -4.49 27.66
C VAL A 429 -20.68 -3.43 26.62
N GLU A 430 -21.88 -3.52 26.04
CA GLU A 430 -22.48 -2.43 25.26
C GLU A 430 -22.74 -1.25 26.21
N THR A 431 -21.97 -0.18 26.07
CA THR A 431 -22.13 1.07 26.82
C THR A 431 -23.13 2.00 26.17
#